data_AF-A0A662KFT9-F1
#
_entry.id   AF-A0A662KFT9-F1
#
_cell.length_a   1.000
_cell.length_b   1.000
_cell.length_c   1.000
_cell.angle_alpha   90.00
_cell.angle_beta   90.00
_cell.angle_gamma   90.00
#
_symmetry.space_group_name_H-M   'P 1'
#
loop_
_entity.id
_entity.type
_entity.pdbx_description
1 polymer ?
#
loop_
_entity_poly.entity_id
_entity_poly.type
_entity_poly.pdbx_seq_one_letter_code
_entity_poly.pdbx_strand_id
1 'polypeptide(L)'
;MRELVDAFYRERSIVNHQIASYNDFLERRLQRIVDSTVVGEAGEGEITERGCIYPEIEGFKIKFGKITVGRPEVKEADGSVRELMPMEARLRDLDYEAPLFLEFIPIRDGVEYEPEIVRIGELPIMVKSKACNISKEAFEEREGRKLTDEEYRELLIKAQEDPLDPGGYFISNGTERVLITVEDLAPNRVLVEKDTQYGSEIEVAKIFSQKEGYRALIVVEKRRDGILMVSLPTTYGQIPLIVLLKALGMENDQEILDVMAMHPQLEPYVLANIEECANEYGITNREEAIAYLGKKFAG
;
A
#
# COMPACT_ATOMS: atom_id res chain seq x y z
N MET A 1 -35.28 -13.54 9.45
CA MET A 1 -34.01 -12.82 9.74
C MET A 1 -32.95 -13.75 10.32
N ARG A 2 -33.23 -14.54 11.37
CA ARG A 2 -32.27 -15.55 11.89
C ARG A 2 -31.82 -16.55 10.82
N GLU A 3 -32.75 -17.13 10.05
CA GLU A 3 -32.40 -18.09 8.99
C GLU A 3 -31.46 -17.51 7.92
N LEU A 4 -31.57 -16.21 7.61
CA LEU A 4 -30.69 -15.53 6.66
C LEU A 4 -29.30 -15.28 7.25
N VAL A 5 -29.24 -14.92 8.53
CA VAL A 5 -27.98 -14.75 9.27
C VAL A 5 -27.27 -16.09 9.43
N ASP A 6 -28.01 -17.15 9.77
CA ASP A 6 -27.49 -18.52 9.88
C ASP A 6 -26.99 -19.02 8.52
N ALA A 7 -27.72 -18.74 7.43
CA ALA A 7 -27.26 -19.05 6.07
C ALA A 7 -25.96 -18.30 5.72
N PHE A 8 -25.87 -17.02 6.07
CA PHE A 8 -24.65 -16.22 5.85
C PHE A 8 -23.43 -16.80 6.59
N TYR A 9 -23.59 -17.18 7.86
CA TYR A 9 -22.48 -17.74 8.66
C TYR A 9 -22.18 -19.20 8.37
N ARG A 10 -23.06 -19.93 7.67
CA ARG A 10 -22.72 -21.25 7.10
C ARG A 10 -21.70 -21.13 5.97
N GLU A 11 -21.78 -20.08 5.17
CA GLU A 11 -20.86 -19.86 4.05
C GLU A 11 -19.63 -19.04 4.44
N ARG A 12 -19.76 -18.09 5.38
CA ARG A 12 -18.69 -17.17 5.76
C ARG A 12 -18.34 -17.27 7.24
N SER A 13 -17.06 -17.47 7.50
CA SER A 13 -16.50 -17.44 8.86
C SER A 13 -16.57 -16.02 9.47
N ILE A 14 -16.59 -15.96 10.80
CA ILE A 14 -16.54 -14.71 11.57
C ILE A 14 -15.21 -13.96 11.33
N VAL A 15 -14.12 -14.69 11.11
CA VAL A 15 -12.79 -14.14 10.78
C VAL A 15 -12.56 -13.94 9.29
N ASN A 16 -13.61 -14.06 8.46
CA ASN A 16 -13.49 -13.98 7.00
C ASN A 16 -12.85 -12.66 6.52
N HIS A 17 -13.00 -11.56 7.25
CA HIS A 17 -12.40 -10.28 6.88
C HIS A 17 -10.86 -10.33 6.86
N GLN A 18 -10.22 -10.96 7.86
CA GLN A 18 -8.78 -11.16 7.91
C GLN A 18 -8.31 -12.11 6.81
N ILE A 19 -8.94 -13.29 6.71
CA ILE A 19 -8.55 -14.32 5.75
C ILE A 19 -8.74 -13.84 4.30
N ALA A 20 -9.86 -13.19 3.99
CA ALA A 20 -10.13 -12.67 2.65
C ALA A 20 -9.14 -11.55 2.28
N SER A 21 -8.81 -10.66 3.21
CA SER A 21 -7.79 -9.63 2.98
C SER A 21 -6.41 -10.23 2.73
N TYR A 22 -6.03 -11.26 3.47
CA TYR A 22 -4.74 -11.92 3.31
C TYR A 22 -4.68 -12.73 2.01
N ASN A 23 -5.77 -13.40 1.61
CA ASN A 23 -5.85 -14.06 0.31
C ASN A 23 -5.77 -13.07 -0.86
N ASP A 24 -6.45 -11.91 -0.78
CA ASP A 24 -6.30 -10.84 -1.80
C ASP A 24 -4.86 -10.30 -1.85
N PHE A 25 -4.19 -10.25 -0.70
CA PHE A 25 -2.77 -9.91 -0.64
C PHE A 25 -1.91 -10.91 -1.41
N LEU A 26 -2.04 -12.21 -1.13
CA LEU A 26 -1.29 -13.28 -1.80
C LEU A 26 -1.54 -13.32 -3.32
N GLU A 27 -2.80 -13.20 -3.75
CA GLU A 27 -3.17 -13.41 -5.15
C GLU A 27 -2.93 -12.19 -6.05
N ARG A 28 -3.03 -10.97 -5.49
CA ARG A 28 -3.07 -9.74 -6.30
C ARG A 28 -2.09 -8.68 -5.83
N ARG A 29 -2.13 -8.33 -4.54
CA ARG A 29 -1.36 -7.16 -4.05
C ARG A 29 0.13 -7.42 -4.07
N LEU A 30 0.54 -8.65 -3.77
CA LEU A 30 1.94 -9.04 -3.77
C LEU A 30 2.59 -8.86 -5.16
N GLN A 31 1.91 -9.30 -6.22
CA GLN A 31 2.37 -9.06 -7.60
C GLN A 31 2.42 -7.56 -7.92
N ARG A 32 1.40 -6.78 -7.53
CA ARG A 32 1.41 -5.32 -7.75
C ARG A 32 2.59 -4.62 -7.07
N ILE A 33 2.99 -5.09 -5.88
CA ILE A 33 4.17 -4.54 -5.19
C ILE A 33 5.42 -4.81 -6.03
N VAL A 34 5.61 -6.05 -6.49
CA VAL A 34 6.73 -6.43 -7.36
C VAL A 34 6.75 -5.60 -8.64
N ASP A 35 5.60 -5.48 -9.32
CA ASP A 35 5.47 -4.70 -10.57
C ASP A 35 5.76 -3.21 -10.37
N SER A 36 5.54 -2.68 -9.15
CA SER A 36 5.80 -1.27 -8.82
C SER A 36 7.21 -1.00 -8.31
N THR A 37 7.93 -2.05 -7.88
CA THR A 37 9.23 -1.91 -7.23
C THR A 37 10.30 -1.55 -8.25
N VAL A 38 11.14 -0.59 -7.89
CA VAL A 38 12.32 -0.19 -8.67
C VAL A 38 13.52 -0.24 -7.74
N VAL A 39 14.60 -0.88 -8.19
CA VAL A 39 15.86 -0.94 -7.45
C VAL A 39 16.96 -0.33 -8.30
N GLY A 40 17.61 0.72 -7.79
CA GLY A 40 18.59 1.49 -8.55
C GLY A 40 17.94 2.54 -9.47
N GLU A 41 18.78 3.19 -10.27
CA GLU A 41 18.37 4.22 -11.23
C GLU A 41 18.84 3.83 -12.62
N ALA A 42 18.04 4.13 -13.64
CA ALA A 42 18.47 3.97 -15.02
C ALA A 42 19.59 4.97 -15.34
N GLY A 43 20.46 4.65 -16.30
CA GLY A 43 21.54 5.55 -16.73
C GLY A 43 21.03 6.90 -17.25
N GLU A 44 21.92 7.89 -17.34
CA GLU A 44 21.57 9.24 -17.78
C GLU A 44 20.83 9.23 -19.14
N GLY A 45 19.58 9.70 -19.14
CA GLY A 45 18.75 9.81 -20.35
C GLY A 45 17.79 8.64 -20.63
N GLU A 46 17.79 7.59 -19.81
CA GLU A 46 16.84 6.48 -19.91
C GLU A 46 15.64 6.62 -18.96
N ILE A 47 14.48 6.12 -19.39
CA ILE A 47 13.29 6.08 -18.54
C ILE A 47 13.44 4.91 -17.57
N THR A 48 13.37 5.21 -16.27
CA THR A 48 13.32 4.16 -15.24
C THR A 48 11.98 3.44 -15.30
N GLU A 49 12.00 2.23 -15.83
CA GLU A 49 10.86 1.33 -15.89
C GLU A 49 10.58 0.75 -14.50
N ARG A 50 9.29 0.58 -14.20
CA ARG A 50 8.84 -0.07 -12.97
C ARG A 50 8.99 -1.59 -13.09
N GLY A 51 9.23 -2.24 -11.96
CA GLY A 51 9.42 -3.69 -11.91
C GLY A 51 10.81 -4.13 -12.36
N CYS A 52 11.82 -3.27 -12.21
CA CYS A 52 13.17 -3.52 -12.70
C CYS A 52 14.23 -3.20 -11.64
N ILE A 53 15.33 -3.94 -11.71
CA ILE A 53 16.60 -3.65 -11.06
C ILE A 53 17.55 -3.07 -12.11
N TYR A 54 18.20 -1.96 -11.76
CA TYR A 54 19.25 -1.30 -12.54
C TYR A 54 20.58 -1.41 -11.79
N PRO A 55 21.42 -2.41 -12.11
CA PRO A 55 22.79 -2.46 -11.62
C PRO A 55 23.65 -1.34 -12.22
N GLU A 56 24.78 -1.03 -11.59
CA GLU A 56 25.76 -0.03 -12.07
C GLU A 56 26.48 -0.43 -13.38
N ILE A 57 26.04 -1.50 -14.06
CA ILE A 57 26.63 -2.00 -15.29
C ILE A 57 25.80 -1.49 -16.46
N GLU A 58 26.43 -0.71 -17.34
CA GLU A 58 25.78 -0.18 -18.54
C GLU A 58 25.17 -1.30 -19.40
N GLY A 59 23.98 -1.04 -19.93
CA GLY A 59 23.26 -1.98 -20.79
C GLY A 59 22.67 -3.18 -20.08
N PHE A 60 22.80 -3.31 -18.75
CA PHE A 60 22.27 -4.42 -17.99
C PHE A 60 21.10 -3.98 -17.10
N LYS A 61 19.95 -4.63 -17.23
CA LYS A 61 18.80 -4.49 -16.32
C LYS A 61 18.19 -5.85 -16.02
N ILE A 62 17.58 -6.00 -14.86
CA ILE A 62 16.87 -7.24 -14.49
C ILE A 62 15.41 -6.89 -14.31
N LYS A 63 14.53 -7.51 -15.08
CA LYS A 63 13.09 -7.31 -14.97
C LYS A 63 12.49 -8.36 -14.04
N PHE A 64 11.61 -7.93 -13.15
CA PHE A 64 10.83 -8.83 -12.32
C PHE A 64 9.71 -9.47 -13.16
N GLY A 65 9.61 -10.78 -13.06
CA GLY A 65 8.52 -11.58 -13.61
C GLY A 65 7.44 -11.87 -12.56
N LYS A 66 6.95 -13.11 -12.56
CA LYS A 66 5.89 -13.52 -11.65
C LYS A 66 6.41 -13.87 -10.26
N ILE A 67 5.73 -13.39 -9.21
CA ILE A 67 5.93 -13.85 -7.83
C ILE A 67 5.03 -15.04 -7.52
N THR A 68 5.60 -16.06 -6.89
CA THR A 68 4.88 -17.27 -6.47
C THR A 68 5.16 -17.55 -5.00
N VAL A 69 4.10 -17.70 -4.22
CA VAL A 69 4.18 -18.13 -2.83
C VAL A 69 4.04 -19.65 -2.80
N GLY A 70 5.00 -20.32 -2.18
CA GLY A 70 4.94 -21.76 -1.93
C GLY A 70 3.97 -22.10 -0.80
N ARG A 71 4.13 -23.33 -0.28
CA ARG A 71 3.41 -23.81 0.89
C ARG A 71 4.35 -23.91 2.09
N PRO A 72 3.85 -23.80 3.33
CA PRO A 72 4.72 -23.83 4.51
C PRO A 72 5.58 -25.09 4.59
N GLU A 73 6.88 -24.90 4.77
CA GLU A 73 7.87 -25.97 4.81
C GLU A 73 8.90 -25.72 5.92
N VAL A 74 9.52 -26.79 6.39
CA VAL A 74 10.61 -26.75 7.36
C VAL A 74 11.83 -27.46 6.77
N LYS A 75 12.99 -26.81 6.92
CA LYS A 75 14.29 -27.40 6.60
C LYS A 75 14.88 -28.01 7.86
N GLU A 76 15.07 -29.32 7.86
CA GLU A 76 15.64 -30.05 8.98
C GLU A 76 17.17 -29.94 9.00
N ALA A 77 17.79 -30.33 10.12
CA ALA A 77 19.24 -30.24 10.32
C ALA A 77 20.06 -31.08 9.32
N ASP A 78 19.45 -32.13 8.75
CA ASP A 78 20.03 -32.96 7.70
C ASP A 78 19.93 -32.33 6.30
N GLY A 79 19.29 -31.17 6.19
CA GLY A 79 19.06 -30.44 4.95
C GLY A 79 17.83 -30.90 4.17
N SER A 80 17.07 -31.89 4.67
CA SER A 80 15.80 -32.30 4.07
C SER A 80 14.76 -31.20 4.26
N VAL A 81 13.89 -31.03 3.25
CA VAL A 81 12.79 -30.08 3.27
C VAL A 81 11.50 -30.88 3.28
N ARG A 82 10.59 -30.53 4.19
CA ARG A 82 9.29 -31.18 4.32
C ARG A 82 8.22 -30.16 4.62
N GLU A 83 6.98 -30.52 4.32
CA GLU A 83 5.83 -29.70 4.68
C GLU A 83 5.76 -29.53 6.20
N LEU A 84 5.43 -28.30 6.62
CA LEU A 84 5.22 -27.96 8.02
C LEU A 84 3.72 -27.88 8.29
N MET A 85 3.22 -28.55 9.32
CA MET A 85 1.83 -28.40 9.78
C MET A 85 1.74 -27.36 10.90
N PRO A 86 0.61 -26.63 11.06
CA PRO A 86 0.47 -25.62 12.11
C PRO A 86 0.66 -26.18 13.53
N MET A 87 0.09 -27.35 13.85
CA MET A 87 0.30 -28.04 15.13
C MET A 87 1.78 -28.30 15.41
N GLU A 88 2.52 -28.70 14.38
CA GLU A 88 3.94 -28.96 14.52
C GLU A 88 4.75 -27.68 14.74
N ALA A 89 4.42 -26.60 14.02
CA ALA A 89 5.06 -25.31 14.21
C ALA A 89 4.89 -24.79 15.65
N ARG A 90 3.71 -25.01 16.24
CA ARG A 90 3.41 -24.71 17.65
C ARG A 90 4.24 -25.52 18.63
N LEU A 91 4.34 -26.84 18.43
CA LEU A 91 5.02 -27.74 19.36
C LEU A 91 6.55 -27.62 19.33
N ARG A 92 7.12 -27.20 18.20
CA ARG A 92 8.57 -27.12 17.97
C ARG A 92 9.13 -25.70 18.02
N ASP A 93 8.33 -24.71 18.43
CA ASP A 93 8.72 -23.30 18.45
C ASP A 93 9.20 -22.77 17.08
N LEU A 94 8.57 -23.22 15.99
CA LEU A 94 8.93 -22.81 14.62
C LEU A 94 8.05 -21.65 14.12
N ASP A 95 8.56 -20.91 13.14
CA ASP A 95 7.78 -19.96 12.35
C ASP A 95 7.03 -20.69 11.23
N TYR A 96 5.73 -20.42 11.08
CA TYR A 96 4.89 -21.03 10.05
C TYR A 96 4.91 -20.20 8.77
N GLU A 97 5.97 -20.39 7.97
CA GLU A 97 6.28 -19.58 6.80
C GLU A 97 6.42 -20.43 5.55
N ALA A 98 6.19 -19.82 4.39
CA ALA A 98 6.33 -20.46 3.08
C ALA A 98 7.39 -19.76 2.21
N PRO A 99 8.10 -20.50 1.36
CA PRO A 99 9.11 -19.94 0.48
C PRO A 99 8.47 -19.03 -0.57
N LEU A 100 9.14 -17.91 -0.82
CA LEU A 100 8.75 -16.92 -1.80
C LEU A 100 9.68 -17.01 -3.00
N PHE A 101 9.13 -17.30 -4.16
CA PHE A 101 9.87 -17.41 -5.42
C PHE A 101 9.55 -16.23 -6.32
N LEU A 102 10.57 -15.62 -6.90
CA LEU A 102 10.43 -14.56 -7.88
C LEU A 102 11.20 -14.92 -9.14
N GLU A 103 10.56 -14.72 -10.28
CA GLU A 103 11.17 -14.83 -11.60
C GLU A 103 11.97 -13.56 -11.91
N PHE A 104 13.23 -13.72 -12.29
CA PHE A 104 14.11 -12.65 -12.73
C PHE A 104 14.45 -12.85 -14.20
N ILE A 105 14.22 -11.84 -15.02
CA ILE A 105 14.47 -11.86 -16.46
C ILE A 105 15.66 -10.93 -16.72
N PRO A 106 16.88 -11.45 -16.93
CA PRO A 106 18.03 -10.62 -17.24
C PRO A 106 17.87 -10.04 -18.65
N ILE A 107 18.13 -8.75 -18.77
CA ILE A 107 18.08 -8.01 -20.04
C ILE A 107 19.44 -7.35 -20.24
N ARG A 108 20.11 -7.72 -21.32
CA ARG A 108 21.40 -7.14 -21.70
C ARG A 108 21.31 -6.56 -23.10
N ASP A 109 21.66 -5.29 -23.24
CA ASP A 109 21.64 -4.56 -24.51
C ASP A 109 20.28 -4.66 -25.23
N GLY A 110 19.19 -4.67 -24.45
CA GLY A 110 17.80 -4.79 -24.94
C GLY A 110 17.35 -6.21 -25.28
N VAL A 111 18.20 -7.23 -25.12
CA VAL A 111 17.86 -8.64 -25.35
C VAL A 111 17.48 -9.30 -24.03
N GLU A 112 16.28 -9.88 -23.97
CA GLU A 112 15.82 -10.70 -22.83
C GLU A 112 16.47 -12.09 -22.87
N TYR A 113 17.05 -12.50 -21.76
CA TYR A 113 17.64 -13.83 -21.55
C TYR A 113 16.66 -14.74 -20.82
N GLU A 114 17.04 -16.02 -20.68
CA GLU A 114 16.20 -17.03 -20.04
C GLU A 114 15.86 -16.62 -18.59
N PRO A 115 14.57 -16.65 -18.20
CA PRO A 115 14.17 -16.31 -16.84
C PRO A 115 14.72 -17.29 -15.82
N GLU A 116 15.17 -16.78 -14.68
CA GLU A 116 15.61 -17.58 -13.54
C GLU A 116 14.64 -17.40 -12.37
N ILE A 117 14.18 -18.51 -11.80
CA ILE A 117 13.31 -18.50 -10.62
C ILE A 117 14.17 -18.63 -9.37
N VAL A 118 14.15 -17.59 -8.53
CA VAL A 118 14.98 -17.51 -7.32
C VAL A 118 14.10 -17.46 -6.08
N ARG A 119 14.47 -18.22 -5.05
CA ARG A 119 13.88 -18.12 -3.70
C ARG A 119 14.39 -16.84 -3.03
N ILE A 120 13.54 -15.84 -2.88
CA ILE A 120 13.90 -14.51 -2.36
C ILE A 120 13.73 -14.38 -0.84
N GLY A 121 13.00 -15.29 -0.21
CA GLY A 121 12.80 -15.30 1.24
C GLY A 121 11.65 -16.19 1.67
N GLU A 122 11.19 -15.99 2.91
CA GLU A 122 10.04 -16.66 3.49
C GLU A 122 8.92 -15.66 3.78
N LEU A 123 7.67 -16.11 3.68
CA LEU A 123 6.47 -15.31 3.98
C LEU A 123 5.64 -16.03 5.06
N PRO A 124 5.36 -15.40 6.22
CA PRO A 124 4.46 -15.95 7.22
C PRO A 124 3.08 -16.23 6.64
N ILE A 125 2.59 -17.46 6.80
CA ILE A 125 1.30 -17.90 6.26
C ILE A 125 0.23 -17.87 7.36
N MET A 126 -0.91 -17.24 7.06
CA MET A 126 -2.04 -17.21 7.98
C MET A 126 -2.72 -18.58 8.03
N VAL A 127 -3.02 -19.07 9.24
CA VAL A 127 -3.70 -20.34 9.46
C VAL A 127 -5.10 -20.29 8.83
N LYS A 128 -5.45 -21.35 8.08
CA LYS A 128 -6.67 -21.47 7.23
C LYS A 128 -6.78 -20.50 6.05
N SER A 129 -5.72 -19.74 5.72
CA SER A 129 -5.64 -19.04 4.42
C SER A 129 -5.42 -20.03 3.27
N LYS A 130 -5.53 -19.58 2.01
CA LYS A 130 -5.39 -20.47 0.84
C LYS A 130 -4.04 -21.21 0.77
N ALA A 131 -2.95 -20.48 1.05
CA ALA A 131 -1.60 -21.02 1.05
C ALA A 131 -1.28 -21.97 2.23
N CYS A 132 -2.13 -22.02 3.26
CA CYS A 132 -1.92 -22.87 4.43
C CYS A 132 -2.06 -24.36 4.09
N ASN A 133 -1.26 -25.22 4.73
CA ASN A 133 -1.27 -26.68 4.49
C ASN A 133 -2.51 -27.41 5.02
N ILE A 134 -3.29 -26.75 5.88
CA ILE A 134 -4.57 -27.27 6.39
C ILE A 134 -5.78 -26.60 5.72
N SER A 135 -5.56 -25.79 4.68
CA SER A 135 -6.66 -25.19 3.93
C SER A 135 -7.44 -26.27 3.17
N LYS A 136 -8.73 -26.02 2.90
CA LYS A 136 -9.54 -26.94 2.10
C LYS A 136 -8.92 -27.18 0.73
N GLU A 137 -8.44 -26.11 0.08
CA GLU A 137 -7.74 -26.17 -1.21
C GLU A 137 -6.48 -27.04 -1.14
N ALA A 138 -5.68 -26.95 -0.06
CA ALA A 138 -4.50 -27.77 0.12
C ALA A 138 -4.82 -29.27 0.21
N PHE A 139 -5.86 -29.62 0.97
CA PHE A 139 -6.30 -31.02 1.05
C PHE A 139 -6.94 -31.51 -0.26
N GLU A 140 -7.71 -30.66 -0.95
CA GLU A 140 -8.29 -31.00 -2.26
C GLU A 140 -7.20 -31.24 -3.32
N GLU A 141 -6.13 -30.44 -3.32
CA GLU A 141 -4.95 -30.63 -4.18
C GLU A 141 -4.25 -31.96 -3.89
N ARG A 142 -4.08 -32.32 -2.61
CA ARG A 142 -3.43 -33.58 -2.19
C ARG A 142 -4.26 -34.81 -2.56
N GLU A 143 -5.57 -34.74 -2.39
CA GLU A 143 -6.50 -35.83 -2.70
C GLU A 143 -6.89 -35.89 -4.18
N GLY A 144 -6.58 -34.84 -4.96
CA GLY A 144 -6.91 -34.74 -6.38
C GLY A 144 -8.42 -34.64 -6.67
N ARG A 145 -9.23 -34.30 -5.67
CA ARG A 145 -10.69 -34.21 -5.77
C ARG A 145 -11.25 -33.15 -4.81
N LYS A 146 -12.48 -32.70 -5.10
CA LYS A 146 -13.21 -31.83 -4.17
C LYS A 146 -13.63 -32.60 -2.93
N LEU A 147 -13.53 -31.94 -1.78
CA LEU A 147 -13.85 -32.50 -0.48
C LEU A 147 -15.20 -31.97 0.00
N THR A 148 -15.99 -32.87 0.57
CA THR A 148 -17.15 -32.47 1.38
C THR A 148 -16.69 -31.84 2.69
N ASP A 149 -17.56 -31.06 3.33
CA ASP A 149 -17.20 -30.41 4.59
C ASP A 149 -16.98 -31.42 5.73
N GLU A 150 -17.61 -32.59 5.66
CA GLU A 150 -17.40 -33.69 6.61
C GLU A 150 -16.00 -34.31 6.44
N GLU A 151 -15.60 -34.61 5.21
CA GLU A 151 -14.26 -35.15 4.92
C GLU A 151 -13.15 -34.16 5.29
N TYR A 152 -13.36 -32.87 5.02
CA TYR A 152 -12.42 -31.82 5.43
C TYR A 152 -12.25 -31.79 6.96
N ARG A 153 -13.35 -31.90 7.73
CA ARG A 153 -13.29 -31.98 9.20
C ARG A 153 -12.52 -33.21 9.67
N GLU A 154 -12.72 -34.37 9.05
CA GLU A 154 -11.98 -35.59 9.39
C GLU A 154 -10.47 -35.45 9.11
N LEU A 155 -10.09 -34.81 8.00
CA LEU A 155 -8.69 -34.56 7.67
C LEU A 155 -8.03 -33.61 8.66
N LEU A 156 -8.73 -32.57 9.12
CA LEU A 156 -8.24 -31.70 10.20
C LEU A 156 -7.97 -32.48 11.48
N ILE A 157 -8.90 -33.36 11.89
CA ILE A 157 -8.70 -34.22 13.08
C ILE A 157 -7.49 -35.14 12.90
N LYS A 158 -7.30 -35.71 11.71
CA LYS A 158 -6.11 -36.53 11.39
C LYS A 158 -4.82 -35.72 11.44
N ALA A 159 -4.87 -34.45 11.05
CA ALA A 159 -3.78 -33.49 11.17
C ALA A 159 -3.59 -32.94 12.60
N GLN A 160 -4.33 -33.46 13.58
CA GLN A 160 -4.34 -33.03 14.98
C GLN A 160 -4.81 -31.58 15.19
N GLU A 161 -5.60 -31.04 14.27
CA GLU A 161 -6.17 -29.70 14.35
C GLU A 161 -7.63 -29.76 14.83
N ASP A 162 -8.11 -28.68 15.47
CA ASP A 162 -9.52 -28.53 15.82
C ASP A 162 -10.33 -28.06 14.60
N PRO A 163 -11.34 -28.81 14.13
CA PRO A 163 -12.23 -28.37 13.07
C PRO A 163 -12.98 -27.07 13.36
N LEU A 164 -13.20 -26.74 14.63
CA LEU A 164 -13.90 -25.54 15.08
C LEU A 164 -13.01 -24.30 15.17
N ASP A 165 -11.69 -24.43 15.02
CA ASP A 165 -10.78 -23.29 14.99
C ASP A 165 -11.17 -22.35 13.83
N PRO A 166 -11.45 -21.06 14.05
CA PRO A 166 -11.73 -20.14 12.95
C PRO A 166 -10.51 -19.85 12.06
N GLY A 167 -9.28 -20.02 12.53
CA GLY A 167 -8.07 -19.54 11.87
C GLY A 167 -7.94 -18.01 11.92
N GLY A 168 -7.18 -17.43 10.98
CA GLY A 168 -7.02 -15.96 10.89
C GLY A 168 -5.86 -15.37 11.70
N TYR A 169 -4.96 -16.22 12.20
CA TYR A 169 -3.76 -15.85 12.95
C TYR A 169 -2.50 -16.43 12.31
N PHE A 170 -1.34 -15.99 12.77
CA PHE A 170 -0.03 -16.46 12.36
C PHE A 170 0.63 -17.22 13.50
N ILE A 171 1.49 -18.19 13.20
CA ILE A 171 2.34 -18.85 14.20
C ILE A 171 3.76 -18.36 13.96
N SER A 172 4.35 -17.72 14.98
CA SER A 172 5.75 -17.28 14.95
C SER A 172 6.45 -17.75 16.21
N ASN A 173 7.57 -18.45 16.05
CA ASN A 173 8.34 -19.07 17.13
C ASN A 173 7.44 -19.87 18.07
N GLY A 174 6.54 -20.69 17.53
CA GLY A 174 5.54 -21.46 18.27
C GLY A 174 4.38 -20.66 18.87
N THR A 175 4.49 -19.33 18.92
CA THR A 175 3.46 -18.45 19.50
C THR A 175 2.44 -18.00 18.46
N GLU A 176 1.15 -18.04 18.82
CA GLU A 176 0.07 -17.53 17.99
C GLU A 176 0.00 -15.99 18.07
N ARG A 177 -0.01 -15.33 16.91
CA ARG A 177 -0.07 -13.88 16.77
C ARG A 177 -1.22 -13.48 15.87
N VAL A 178 -2.06 -12.59 16.36
CA VAL A 178 -3.20 -12.02 15.61
C VAL A 178 -2.91 -10.57 15.29
N LEU A 179 -3.18 -10.18 14.04
CA LEU A 179 -3.18 -8.78 13.64
C LEU A 179 -4.58 -8.19 13.82
N ILE A 180 -4.68 -7.17 14.67
CA ILE A 180 -5.93 -6.46 14.93
C ILE A 180 -6.11 -5.38 13.86
N THR A 181 -7.31 -5.28 13.31
CA THR A 181 -7.66 -4.22 12.37
C THR A 181 -7.64 -2.87 13.08
N VAL A 182 -6.87 -1.93 12.54
CA VAL A 182 -6.84 -0.55 13.02
C VAL A 182 -7.78 0.29 12.17
N GLU A 183 -8.59 1.11 12.82
CA GLU A 183 -9.38 2.14 12.15
C GLU A 183 -8.49 3.35 11.89
N ASP A 184 -8.49 3.83 10.64
CA ASP A 184 -7.76 5.02 10.21
C ASP A 184 -8.70 5.93 9.40
N LEU A 185 -8.38 7.22 9.36
CA LEU A 185 -9.08 8.18 8.53
C LEU A 185 -8.90 7.82 7.06
N ALA A 186 -9.97 7.99 6.28
CA ALA A 186 -9.93 7.73 4.85
C ALA A 186 -8.83 8.59 4.18
N PRO A 187 -7.80 7.97 3.57
CA PRO A 187 -6.76 8.69 2.87
C PRO A 187 -7.31 9.27 1.56
N ASN A 188 -6.54 10.17 0.96
CA ASN A 188 -6.83 10.82 -0.32
C ASN A 188 -8.20 11.53 -0.35
N ARG A 189 -8.62 12.06 0.81
CA ARG A 189 -9.85 12.83 0.96
C ARG A 189 -9.57 14.16 1.65
N VAL A 190 -10.27 15.20 1.21
CA VAL A 190 -10.24 16.52 1.86
C VAL A 190 -11.18 16.51 3.06
N LEU A 191 -10.63 16.74 4.24
CA LEU A 191 -11.37 16.88 5.49
C LEU A 191 -11.30 18.34 5.93
N VAL A 192 -12.44 19.01 5.99
CA VAL A 192 -12.53 20.40 6.43
C VAL A 192 -13.00 20.42 7.88
N GLU A 193 -12.25 21.12 8.73
CA GLU A 193 -12.54 21.30 10.14
C GLU A 193 -12.38 22.77 10.54
N LYS A 194 -12.97 23.11 11.68
CA LYS A 194 -12.72 24.38 12.34
C LYS A 194 -11.81 24.12 13.54
N ASP A 195 -10.65 24.72 13.52
CA ASP A 195 -9.67 24.63 14.61
C ASP A 195 -9.67 25.93 15.42
N THR A 196 -9.19 25.89 16.66
CA THR A 196 -9.08 27.07 17.51
C THR A 196 -7.61 27.35 17.81
N GLN A 197 -7.05 28.37 17.14
CA GLN A 197 -5.67 28.77 17.36
C GLN A 197 -5.63 30.17 18.00
N TYR A 198 -4.90 30.30 19.12
CA TYR A 198 -4.76 31.55 19.87
C TYR A 198 -6.11 32.24 20.19
N GLY A 199 -7.14 31.43 20.50
CA GLY A 199 -8.47 31.93 20.85
C GLY A 199 -9.32 32.44 19.68
N SER A 200 -8.92 32.18 18.43
CA SER A 200 -9.74 32.45 17.24
C SER A 200 -10.02 31.17 16.46
N GLU A 201 -11.24 31.08 15.94
CA GLU A 201 -11.67 29.99 15.06
C GLU A 201 -11.01 30.19 13.68
N ILE A 202 -10.27 29.19 13.23
CA ILE A 202 -9.64 29.13 11.90
C ILE A 202 -10.23 27.96 11.12
N GLU A 203 -10.39 28.13 9.82
CA GLU A 203 -10.90 27.08 8.93
C GLU A 203 -9.69 26.36 8.31
N VAL A 204 -9.62 25.04 8.50
CA VAL A 204 -8.49 24.22 8.07
C VAL A 204 -8.99 23.03 7.25
N ALA A 205 -8.36 22.79 6.11
CA ALA A 205 -8.54 21.59 5.32
C ALA A 205 -7.31 20.68 5.45
N LYS A 206 -7.49 19.46 5.93
CA LYS A 206 -6.45 18.44 6.06
C LYS A 206 -6.63 17.36 5.00
N ILE A 207 -5.54 17.01 4.33
CA ILE A 207 -5.50 15.97 3.30
C ILE A 207 -4.39 14.99 3.66
N PHE A 208 -4.76 13.75 3.98
CA PHE A 208 -3.80 12.66 4.13
C PHE A 208 -3.60 11.99 2.77
N SER A 209 -2.62 12.46 2.00
CA SER A 209 -2.25 11.85 0.73
C SER A 209 -1.47 10.56 0.98
N GLN A 210 -1.90 9.46 0.35
CA GLN A 210 -1.21 8.17 0.46
C GLN A 210 -1.05 7.54 -0.92
N LYS A 211 0.20 7.21 -1.28
CA LYS A 211 0.56 6.52 -2.52
C LYS A 211 1.75 5.60 -2.29
N GLU A 212 1.64 4.35 -2.73
CA GLU A 212 2.76 3.38 -2.78
C GLU A 212 3.57 3.28 -1.46
N GLY A 213 2.87 3.32 -0.32
CA GLY A 213 3.47 3.23 1.02
C GLY A 213 3.90 4.57 1.64
N TYR A 214 4.02 5.63 0.85
CA TYR A 214 4.27 6.98 1.36
C TYR A 214 2.98 7.67 1.79
N ARG A 215 2.98 8.26 2.99
CA ARG A 215 1.87 9.06 3.52
C ARG A 215 2.35 10.46 3.86
N ALA A 216 1.67 11.47 3.34
CA ALA A 216 1.95 12.87 3.55
C ALA A 216 0.70 13.61 4.02
N LEU A 217 0.85 14.44 5.04
CA LEU A 217 -0.19 15.38 5.47
C LEU A 217 0.01 16.71 4.74
N ILE A 218 -0.99 17.13 3.99
CA ILE A 218 -1.07 18.47 3.41
C ILE A 218 -2.16 19.22 4.16
N VAL A 219 -1.84 20.42 4.63
CA VAL A 219 -2.78 21.27 5.37
C VAL A 219 -2.97 22.56 4.61
N VAL A 220 -4.22 22.95 4.36
CA VAL A 220 -4.59 24.26 3.81
C VAL A 220 -5.32 25.02 4.91
N GLU A 221 -4.72 26.10 5.39
CA GLU A 221 -5.26 26.96 6.43
C GLU A 221 -5.75 28.26 5.80
N LYS A 222 -6.96 28.68 6.17
CA LYS A 222 -7.45 30.03 5.88
C LYS A 222 -7.10 30.95 7.02
N ARG A 223 -6.20 31.90 6.74
CA ARG A 223 -5.81 32.95 7.69
C ARG A 223 -6.95 33.97 7.89
N ARG A 224 -6.81 34.82 8.90
CA ARG A 224 -7.81 35.85 9.27
C ARG A 224 -8.03 36.91 8.18
N ASP A 225 -7.01 37.15 7.36
CA ASP A 225 -7.04 38.02 6.18
C ASP A 225 -7.79 37.37 4.99
N GLY A 226 -8.16 36.09 5.10
CA GLY A 226 -8.83 35.33 4.03
C GLY A 226 -7.88 34.64 3.06
N ILE A 227 -6.57 34.71 3.31
CA ILE A 227 -5.55 34.10 2.45
C ILE A 227 -5.41 32.61 2.78
N LEU A 228 -5.38 31.79 1.73
CA LEU A 228 -5.22 30.35 1.81
C LEU A 228 -3.74 29.98 1.76
N MET A 229 -3.29 29.35 2.84
CA MET A 229 -1.90 29.02 3.08
C MET A 229 -1.73 27.50 3.21
N VAL A 230 -0.81 26.93 2.45
CA VAL A 230 -0.55 25.49 2.36
C VAL A 230 0.72 25.14 3.14
N SER A 231 0.62 24.12 3.97
CA SER A 231 1.75 23.48 4.64
C SER A 231 2.02 22.12 3.99
N LEU A 232 3.28 21.92 3.58
CA LEU A 232 3.79 20.68 2.99
C LEU A 232 4.76 20.01 3.98
N PRO A 233 4.82 18.67 4.06
CA PRO A 233 5.71 17.98 5.00
C PRO A 233 7.20 18.29 4.79
N THR A 234 7.60 18.58 3.55
CA THR A 234 8.99 18.76 3.14
C THR A 234 9.51 20.19 3.34
N THR A 235 8.71 21.10 3.90
CA THR A 235 9.02 22.53 3.89
C THR A 235 8.75 23.18 5.23
N TYR A 236 9.69 24.02 5.67
CA TYR A 236 9.49 24.88 6.82
C TYR A 236 8.63 26.09 6.42
N GLY A 237 7.47 26.22 7.09
CA GLY A 237 6.54 27.33 6.91
C GLY A 237 5.42 27.07 5.90
N GLN A 238 4.56 28.07 5.74
CA GLN A 238 3.37 27.99 4.88
C GLN A 238 3.59 28.73 3.56
N ILE A 239 3.04 28.20 2.46
CA ILE A 239 3.13 28.74 1.10
C ILE A 239 1.73 29.19 0.65
N PRO A 240 1.54 30.36 0.03
CA PRO A 240 0.24 30.73 -0.52
C PRO A 240 -0.25 29.72 -1.56
N LEU A 241 -1.53 29.35 -1.51
CA LEU A 241 -2.10 28.35 -2.41
C LEU A 241 -1.95 28.72 -3.89
N ILE A 242 -2.11 30.00 -4.23
CA ILE A 242 -2.00 30.53 -5.61
C ILE A 242 -0.59 30.29 -6.18
N VAL A 243 0.46 30.42 -5.36
CA VAL A 243 1.84 30.16 -5.80
C VAL A 243 2.01 28.70 -6.21
N LEU A 244 1.42 27.76 -5.46
CA LEU A 244 1.45 26.34 -5.80
C LEU A 244 0.67 26.05 -7.09
N LEU A 245 -0.51 26.64 -7.28
CA LEU A 245 -1.31 26.46 -8.50
C LEU A 245 -0.57 26.98 -9.74
N LYS A 246 0.04 28.16 -9.66
CA LYS A 246 0.87 28.72 -10.74
C LYS A 246 2.08 27.83 -11.04
N ALA A 247 2.77 27.33 -10.02
CA ALA A 247 3.90 26.41 -10.21
C ALA A 247 3.48 25.08 -10.87
N LEU A 248 2.27 24.58 -10.56
CA LEU A 248 1.70 23.36 -11.14
C LEU A 248 1.21 23.54 -12.59
N GLY A 249 1.20 24.77 -13.11
CA GLY A 249 0.92 25.06 -14.52
C GLY A 249 -0.34 25.87 -14.79
N MET A 250 -1.08 26.32 -13.76
CA MET A 250 -2.21 27.24 -13.93
C MET A 250 -1.68 28.67 -14.02
N GLU A 251 -1.26 29.09 -15.20
CA GLU A 251 -0.66 30.42 -15.41
C GLU A 251 -1.70 31.53 -15.48
N ASN A 252 -2.87 31.24 -16.07
CA ASN A 252 -3.93 32.22 -16.29
C ASN A 252 -4.78 32.41 -15.03
N ASP A 253 -4.88 33.64 -14.55
CA ASP A 253 -5.68 33.98 -13.36
C ASP A 253 -7.17 33.65 -13.57
N GLN A 254 -7.67 33.75 -14.80
CA GLN A 254 -9.04 33.34 -15.12
C GLN A 254 -9.24 31.83 -14.94
N GLU A 255 -8.25 31.01 -15.28
CA GLU A 255 -8.32 29.55 -15.09
C GLU A 255 -8.35 29.21 -13.60
N ILE A 256 -7.54 29.90 -12.79
CA ILE A 256 -7.54 29.75 -11.33
C ILE A 256 -8.90 30.14 -10.76
N LEU A 257 -9.46 31.26 -11.23
CA LEU A 257 -10.78 31.74 -10.81
C LEU A 257 -11.87 30.72 -11.16
N ASP A 258 -11.91 30.23 -12.39
CA ASP A 258 -12.92 29.28 -12.87
C ASP A 258 -12.86 27.94 -12.12
N VAL A 259 -11.66 27.49 -11.72
CA VAL A 259 -11.46 26.23 -10.97
C VAL A 259 -11.83 26.39 -9.50
N MET A 260 -11.48 27.50 -8.86
CA MET A 260 -11.70 27.71 -7.42
C MET A 260 -13.09 28.27 -7.10
N ALA A 261 -13.61 29.17 -7.93
CA ALA A 261 -14.88 29.86 -7.70
C ALA A 261 -16.06 29.10 -8.33
N MET A 262 -16.38 27.92 -7.78
CA MET A 262 -17.55 27.12 -8.24
C MET A 262 -18.91 27.85 -8.07
N HIS A 263 -18.95 28.88 -7.23
CA HIS A 263 -20.12 29.72 -7.01
C HIS A 263 -19.72 31.20 -7.13
N PRO A 264 -20.56 32.08 -7.73
CA PRO A 264 -20.23 33.50 -7.91
C PRO A 264 -19.89 34.25 -6.61
N GLN A 265 -20.38 33.75 -5.48
CA GLN A 265 -20.11 34.31 -4.15
C GLN A 265 -18.65 34.11 -3.71
N LEU A 266 -17.93 33.16 -4.30
CA LEU A 266 -16.54 32.84 -3.97
C LEU A 266 -15.53 33.69 -4.76
N GLU A 267 -15.95 34.29 -5.88
CA GLU A 267 -15.06 35.08 -6.75
C GLU A 267 -14.27 36.16 -6.01
N PRO A 268 -14.87 36.99 -5.12
CA PRO A 268 -14.12 38.04 -4.44
C PRO A 268 -13.00 37.50 -3.54
N TYR A 269 -13.21 36.33 -2.92
CA TYR A 269 -12.21 35.69 -2.06
C TYR A 269 -11.05 35.12 -2.86
N VAL A 270 -11.33 34.52 -4.02
CA VAL A 270 -10.30 33.99 -4.91
C VAL A 270 -9.49 35.13 -5.52
N LEU A 271 -10.14 36.20 -5.99
CA LEU A 271 -9.46 37.38 -6.52
C LEU A 271 -8.56 38.03 -5.48
N ALA A 272 -9.00 38.16 -4.21
CA ALA A 272 -8.17 38.66 -3.13
C ALA A 272 -6.90 37.81 -2.92
N ASN A 273 -7.01 36.47 -3.03
CA ASN A 273 -5.85 35.58 -2.92
C ASN A 273 -4.87 35.76 -4.09
N ILE A 274 -5.37 36.01 -5.31
CA ILE A 274 -4.55 36.26 -6.51
C ILE A 274 -3.85 37.62 -6.39
N GLU A 275 -4.57 38.66 -5.98
CA GLU A 275 -4.02 40.01 -5.77
C GLU A 275 -2.93 40.01 -4.69
N GLU A 276 -3.14 39.33 -3.56
CA GLU A 276 -2.13 39.20 -2.50
C GLU A 276 -0.88 38.49 -3.02
N CYS A 277 -1.05 37.42 -3.80
CA CYS A 277 0.05 36.70 -4.43
C CYS A 277 0.89 37.62 -5.35
N ALA A 278 0.22 38.46 -6.14
CA ALA A 278 0.90 39.40 -7.04
C ALA A 278 1.58 40.55 -6.28
N ASN A 279 0.93 41.09 -5.25
CA ASN A 279 1.40 42.29 -4.54
C ASN A 279 2.46 41.97 -3.47
N GLU A 280 2.23 40.98 -2.61
CA GLU A 280 3.12 40.66 -1.49
C GLU A 280 4.31 39.80 -1.95
N TYR A 281 4.08 38.84 -2.84
CA TYR A 281 5.09 37.88 -3.28
C TYR A 281 5.73 38.23 -4.63
N GLY A 282 5.11 39.13 -5.42
CA GLY A 282 5.62 39.52 -6.73
C GLY A 282 5.59 38.39 -7.75
N ILE A 283 4.68 37.43 -7.58
CA ILE A 283 4.59 36.22 -8.41
C ILE A 283 3.41 36.34 -9.37
N THR A 284 3.71 36.47 -10.65
CA THR A 284 2.73 36.61 -11.73
C THR A 284 2.75 35.43 -12.68
N ASN A 285 3.93 34.84 -12.90
CA ASN A 285 4.17 33.75 -13.84
C ASN A 285 4.67 32.46 -13.15
N ARG A 286 4.71 31.38 -13.93
CA ARG A 286 5.14 30.05 -13.47
C ARG A 286 6.62 30.02 -13.07
N GLU A 287 7.48 30.69 -13.81
CA GLU A 287 8.93 30.70 -13.54
C GLU A 287 9.25 31.36 -12.19
N GLU A 288 8.59 32.48 -11.88
CA GLU A 288 8.66 33.16 -10.59
C GLU A 288 8.15 32.26 -9.45
N ALA A 289 7.03 31.56 -9.67
CA ALA A 289 6.48 30.63 -8.68
C ALA A 289 7.45 29.49 -8.38
N ILE A 290 8.03 28.87 -9.42
CA ILE A 290 9.04 27.81 -9.27
C ILE A 290 10.30 28.34 -8.59
N ALA A 291 10.76 29.54 -8.95
CA ALA A 291 11.93 30.16 -8.31
C ALA A 291 11.70 30.47 -6.82
N TYR A 292 10.50 30.93 -6.47
CA TYR A 292 10.10 31.15 -5.08
C TYR A 292 10.09 29.84 -4.28
N LEU A 293 9.48 28.79 -4.84
CA LEU A 293 9.47 27.46 -4.23
C LEU A 293 10.89 26.89 -4.09
N GLY A 294 11.72 27.04 -5.12
CA GLY A 294 13.13 26.63 -5.10
C GLY A 294 13.91 27.28 -3.95
N LYS A 295 13.80 28.60 -3.76
CA LYS A 295 14.43 29.30 -2.63
C LYS A 295 13.93 28.80 -1.27
N LYS A 296 12.67 28.40 -1.19
CA LYS A 296 12.04 27.94 0.06
C LYS A 296 12.35 26.49 0.39
N PHE A 297 12.53 25.65 -0.63
CA PHE A 297 12.86 24.23 -0.48
C PHE A 297 14.37 23.99 -0.36
N ALA A 298 15.19 24.81 -1.02
CA ALA A 298 16.66 24.70 -1.02
C ALA A 298 17.33 25.53 0.10
N GLY A 299 16.57 25.90 1.13
CA GLY A 299 17.06 26.67 2.28
C GLY A 299 18.28 26.02 2.95
#